data_AF-A0A537MQK9-F1
#
_entry.id   AF-A0A537MQK9-F1
#
_cell.length_a   1.000
_cell.length_b   1.000
_cell.length_c   1.000
_cell.angle_alpha   90.00
_cell.angle_beta   90.00
_cell.angle_gamma   90.00
#
_symmetry.space_group_name_H-M   'P 1'
#
loop_
_entity.id
_entity.type
_entity.pdbx_description
1 polymer ?
#
loop_
_entity_poly.entity_id
_entity_poly.type
_entity_poly.pdbx_seq_one_letter_code
_entity_poly.pdbx_strand_id
1 'polypeptide(L)'
;MFVSFFPRPKLFFLSAILWTALAMAFWYGFAGNLIPQSGPGGVGVEIFWSPLSLWFDLYFAICVAIFAGGWMVFAPHPWALWSILGSALILFTSYFQVQVSVAINTWYGPFYDLVQAALSKSKPVTVEQFYSELSTFAGIALVAVVVGVMTRFFVSHYIFRWRTAMNDFYIANWPQLRTIEGASQRVQEDTMRFATTMEGLGVNLISAVLTLLAFLPVLVRLSSNVTALPLVGSIPYPLVFAAVIWSVLGTGVLALIGIRLPGIEFFNQRVEAAYRKELVLGEDDTARADPPTVTELFGAIRRNYFRLYLNFMYFNVGRIVYLQTDVIFPYILLGPTIIAGKITLGSMNQILNAFTQVRTSFQYLINSWSTIVELISIYQRLRGFEAKIGGEPLPAIEMRSEPKPL
;
A
#
# COMPACT_ATOMS: atom_id res chain seq x y z
N MET A 1 -17.62 -6.14 -1.62
CA MET A 1 -17.62 -5.16 -2.72
C MET A 1 -19.05 -4.90 -3.17
N PHE A 2 -19.42 -3.63 -3.33
CA PHE A 2 -20.78 -3.18 -3.63
C PHE A 2 -21.09 -3.23 -5.12
N VAL A 3 -22.36 -3.50 -5.47
CA VAL A 3 -22.81 -3.75 -6.86
C VAL A 3 -22.85 -2.48 -7.69
N SER A 4 -22.82 -1.31 -7.04
CA SER A 4 -22.97 0.01 -7.66
C SER A 4 -21.90 0.32 -8.73
N PHE A 5 -20.66 -0.13 -8.53
CA PHE A 5 -19.55 0.23 -9.43
C PHE A 5 -19.03 -0.94 -10.26
N PHE A 6 -18.90 -2.13 -9.66
CA PHE A 6 -18.40 -3.32 -10.35
C PHE A 6 -19.55 -4.24 -10.77
N PRO A 7 -19.51 -4.81 -11.99
CA PRO A 7 -20.52 -5.78 -12.43
C PRO A 7 -20.42 -7.04 -11.57
N ARG A 8 -21.52 -7.46 -10.92
CA ARG A 8 -21.60 -8.69 -10.10
C ARG A 8 -20.33 -8.96 -9.26
N PRO A 9 -20.01 -8.12 -8.26
CA PRO A 9 -18.67 -8.01 -7.68
C PRO A 9 -18.04 -9.33 -7.22
N LYS A 10 -18.80 -10.22 -6.57
CA LYS A 10 -18.27 -11.52 -6.10
C LYS A 10 -17.70 -12.36 -7.27
N LEU A 11 -18.47 -12.47 -8.35
CA LEU A 11 -18.06 -13.23 -9.54
C LEU A 11 -16.93 -12.50 -10.28
N PHE A 12 -17.02 -11.17 -10.40
CA PHE A 12 -15.99 -10.36 -11.05
C PHE A 12 -14.62 -10.53 -10.40
N PHE A 13 -14.50 -10.29 -9.09
CA PHE A 13 -13.21 -10.38 -8.42
C PHE A 13 -12.65 -11.82 -8.39
N LEU A 14 -13.50 -12.84 -8.20
CA LEU A 14 -13.06 -14.23 -8.29
C LEU A 14 -12.53 -14.57 -9.70
N SER A 15 -13.26 -14.17 -10.74
CA SER A 15 -12.81 -14.37 -12.12
C SER A 15 -11.55 -13.57 -12.45
N ALA A 16 -11.40 -12.36 -11.92
CA ALA A 16 -10.22 -11.53 -12.12
C ALA A 16 -8.98 -12.16 -11.47
N ILE A 17 -9.10 -12.70 -10.25
CA ILE A 17 -8.01 -13.41 -9.57
C ILE A 17 -7.62 -14.65 -10.37
N LEU A 18 -8.59 -15.48 -10.77
CA LEU A 18 -8.32 -16.68 -11.57
C LEU A 18 -7.70 -16.33 -12.93
N TRP A 19 -8.24 -15.34 -13.64
CA TRP A 19 -7.72 -14.87 -14.91
C TRP A 19 -6.29 -14.34 -14.78
N THR A 20 -6.01 -13.55 -13.74
CA THR A 20 -4.68 -13.03 -13.46
C THR A 20 -3.70 -14.17 -13.17
N ALA A 21 -4.09 -15.15 -12.35
CA ALA A 21 -3.26 -16.31 -12.06
C ALA A 21 -2.95 -17.13 -13.32
N LEU A 22 -3.93 -17.35 -14.18
CA LEU A 22 -3.75 -18.02 -15.48
C LEU A 22 -2.84 -17.21 -16.41
N ALA A 23 -3.05 -15.90 -16.51
CA ALA A 23 -2.22 -15.00 -17.32
C ALA A 23 -0.78 -14.96 -16.80
N MET A 24 -0.55 -14.97 -15.49
CA MET A 24 0.78 -15.07 -14.91
C MET A 24 1.42 -16.42 -15.18
N ALA A 25 0.69 -17.53 -15.00
CA ALA A 25 1.19 -18.86 -15.29
C ALA A 25 1.59 -19.02 -16.76
N PHE A 26 0.78 -18.49 -17.67
CA PHE A 26 1.09 -18.49 -19.10
C PHE A 26 2.27 -17.58 -19.44
N TRP A 27 2.38 -16.41 -18.81
CA TRP A 27 3.51 -15.51 -18.98
C TRP A 27 4.83 -16.18 -18.58
N TYR A 28 4.92 -16.66 -17.34
CA TYR A 28 6.15 -17.27 -16.82
C TYR A 28 6.45 -18.65 -17.40
N GLY A 29 5.42 -19.42 -17.80
CA GLY A 29 5.58 -20.74 -18.38
C GLY A 29 5.92 -20.74 -19.87
N PHE A 30 5.43 -19.76 -20.63
CA PHE A 30 5.53 -19.77 -22.09
C PHE A 30 5.76 -18.38 -22.69
N ALA A 31 4.83 -17.43 -22.52
CA ALA A 31 4.82 -16.21 -23.32
C ALA A 31 6.04 -15.31 -23.10
N GLY A 32 6.56 -15.25 -21.86
CA GLY A 32 7.74 -14.46 -21.52
C GLY A 32 9.03 -15.01 -22.13
N ASN A 33 9.05 -16.27 -22.55
CA ASN A 33 10.22 -16.91 -23.18
C ASN A 33 10.20 -16.80 -24.71
N LEU A 34 9.14 -16.23 -25.31
CA LEU A 34 9.02 -16.05 -26.75
C LEU A 34 9.96 -14.97 -27.30
N ILE A 35 10.34 -14.02 -26.45
CA ILE A 35 11.32 -12.99 -26.77
C ILE A 35 12.55 -13.22 -25.90
N PRO A 36 13.77 -13.08 -26.44
CA PRO A 36 14.99 -13.20 -25.65
C PRO A 36 14.93 -12.29 -24.42
N GLN A 37 15.19 -12.86 -23.23
CA GLN A 37 15.25 -12.10 -21.98
C GLN A 37 16.44 -11.12 -21.94
N SER A 38 17.37 -11.25 -22.87
CA SER A 38 18.47 -10.32 -23.13
C SER A 38 18.01 -9.11 -23.94
N GLY A 39 17.25 -8.21 -23.33
CA GLY A 39 17.25 -6.80 -23.75
C GLY A 39 18.60 -6.16 -23.36
N PRO A 40 19.01 -5.03 -23.96
CA PRO A 40 20.29 -4.43 -23.61
C PRO A 40 20.33 -4.24 -22.10
N GLY A 41 21.42 -4.68 -21.46
CA GLY A 41 21.77 -4.35 -20.08
C GLY A 41 22.10 -2.86 -19.93
N GLY A 42 21.29 -2.02 -20.56
CA GLY A 42 21.35 -0.58 -20.51
C GLY A 42 20.86 -0.11 -19.16
N VAL A 43 21.43 1.00 -18.73
CA VAL A 43 21.10 1.68 -17.50
C VAL A 43 20.46 2.97 -17.98
N GLY A 44 19.13 3.09 -17.83
CA GLY A 44 18.42 4.27 -18.34
C GLY A 44 16.96 4.03 -18.73
N VAL A 45 16.44 4.95 -19.53
CA VAL A 45 15.04 4.98 -20.00
C VAL A 45 14.75 3.90 -21.03
N GLU A 46 15.79 3.44 -21.74
CA GLU A 46 15.73 2.37 -22.74
C GLU A 46 15.21 1.04 -22.16
N ILE A 47 15.33 0.82 -20.84
CA ILE A 47 14.76 -0.36 -20.16
C ILE A 47 13.24 -0.43 -20.39
N PHE A 48 12.54 0.71 -20.41
CA PHE A 48 11.09 0.74 -20.63
C PHE A 48 10.70 0.46 -22.08
N TRP A 49 11.62 0.66 -23.03
CA TRP A 49 11.43 0.44 -24.46
C TRP A 49 12.08 -0.86 -24.95
N SER A 50 12.55 -1.70 -24.02
CA SER A 50 13.15 -2.97 -24.38
C SER A 50 12.12 -3.87 -25.09
N PRO A 51 12.55 -4.76 -26.02
CA PRO A 51 11.64 -5.69 -26.69
C PRO A 51 10.80 -6.52 -25.72
N LEU A 52 11.39 -6.93 -24.58
CA LEU A 52 10.69 -7.68 -23.54
C LEU A 52 9.64 -6.83 -22.82
N SER A 53 9.96 -5.56 -22.52
CA SER A 53 9.04 -4.62 -21.86
C SER A 53 7.83 -4.33 -22.75
N LEU A 54 8.07 -4.00 -24.02
CA LEU A 54 6.99 -3.75 -24.99
C LEU A 54 6.13 -5.00 -25.24
N TRP A 55 6.75 -6.19 -25.20
CA TRP A 55 6.01 -7.44 -25.30
C TRP A 55 5.14 -7.72 -24.09
N PHE A 56 5.64 -7.44 -22.88
CA PHE A 56 4.83 -7.52 -21.67
C PHE A 56 3.65 -6.54 -21.73
N ASP A 57 3.88 -5.30 -22.17
CA ASP A 57 2.83 -4.28 -22.28
C ASP A 57 1.74 -4.71 -23.27
N LEU A 58 2.13 -5.25 -24.43
CA LEU A 58 1.21 -5.80 -25.43
C LEU A 58 0.44 -7.01 -24.88
N TYR A 59 1.15 -7.95 -24.24
CA TYR A 59 0.55 -9.12 -23.62
C TYR A 59 -0.50 -8.73 -22.58
N PHE A 60 -0.15 -7.80 -21.69
CA PHE A 60 -1.05 -7.26 -20.68
C PHE A 60 -2.28 -6.62 -21.32
N ALA A 61 -2.10 -5.78 -22.34
CA ALA A 61 -3.20 -5.14 -23.06
C ALA A 61 -4.16 -6.17 -23.70
N ILE A 62 -3.63 -7.24 -24.31
CA ILE A 62 -4.44 -8.32 -24.89
C ILE A 62 -5.22 -9.05 -23.80
N CYS A 63 -4.57 -9.43 -22.69
CA CYS A 63 -5.24 -10.10 -21.56
C CYS A 63 -6.37 -9.25 -20.97
N VAL A 64 -6.15 -7.93 -20.85
CA VAL A 64 -7.17 -6.99 -20.38
C VAL A 64 -8.30 -6.86 -21.39
N ALA A 65 -7.99 -6.76 -22.69
CA ALA A 65 -9.02 -6.64 -23.74
C ALA A 65 -9.93 -7.88 -23.77
N ILE A 66 -9.37 -9.08 -23.66
CA ILE A 66 -10.14 -10.34 -23.61
C ILE A 66 -11.04 -10.37 -22.37
N PHE A 67 -10.47 -10.07 -21.19
CA PHE A 67 -11.22 -10.08 -19.94
C PHE A 67 -12.33 -9.04 -19.91
N ALA A 68 -12.02 -7.81 -20.32
CA ALA A 68 -12.98 -6.71 -20.38
C ALA A 68 -14.09 -6.98 -21.40
N GLY A 69 -13.74 -7.47 -22.60
CA GLY A 69 -14.71 -7.85 -23.63
C GLY A 69 -15.67 -8.94 -23.14
N GLY A 70 -15.13 -9.99 -22.50
CA GLY A 70 -15.96 -11.05 -21.90
C GLY A 70 -16.95 -10.53 -20.87
N TRP A 71 -16.51 -9.65 -19.96
CA TRP A 71 -17.38 -9.07 -18.92
C TRP A 71 -18.39 -8.06 -19.46
N MET A 72 -18.01 -7.23 -20.43
CA MET A 72 -18.91 -6.25 -21.06
C MET A 72 -20.06 -6.93 -21.81
N VAL A 73 -19.84 -8.13 -22.35
CA VAL A 73 -20.89 -8.95 -22.97
C VAL A 73 -21.70 -9.73 -21.92
N PHE A 74 -21.04 -10.36 -20.95
CA PHE A 74 -21.71 -11.21 -19.96
C PHE A 74 -22.59 -10.45 -18.96
N ALA A 75 -22.12 -9.28 -18.49
CA ALA A 75 -22.85 -8.44 -17.55
C ALA A 75 -22.63 -6.95 -17.89
N PRO A 76 -23.36 -6.43 -18.90
CA PRO A 76 -23.28 -5.03 -19.29
C PRO A 76 -23.54 -4.12 -18.09
N HIS A 77 -22.65 -3.14 -17.87
CA HIS A 77 -22.72 -2.24 -16.73
C HIS A 77 -22.33 -0.82 -17.17
N PRO A 78 -23.07 0.23 -16.74
CA PRO A 78 -22.80 1.61 -17.17
C PRO A 78 -21.38 2.06 -16.81
N TRP A 79 -20.83 1.54 -15.70
CA TRP A 79 -19.48 1.85 -15.24
C TRP A 79 -18.42 0.84 -15.72
N ALA A 80 -18.69 -0.05 -16.68
CA ALA A 80 -17.75 -1.09 -17.09
C ALA A 80 -16.40 -0.54 -17.58
N LEU A 81 -16.40 0.58 -18.31
CA LEU A 81 -15.16 1.22 -18.77
C LEU A 81 -14.28 1.66 -17.59
N TRP A 82 -14.85 2.31 -16.58
CA TRP A 82 -14.10 2.77 -15.41
C TRP A 82 -13.75 1.64 -14.47
N SER A 83 -14.71 0.79 -14.11
CA SER A 83 -14.52 -0.30 -13.17
C SER A 83 -13.55 -1.37 -13.70
N ILE A 84 -13.58 -1.71 -14.99
CA ILE A 84 -12.72 -2.75 -15.55
C ILE A 84 -11.44 -2.16 -16.13
N LEU A 85 -11.55 -1.31 -17.17
CA LEU A 85 -10.37 -0.77 -17.85
C LEU A 85 -9.63 0.23 -16.98
N GLY A 86 -10.35 1.04 -16.18
CA GLY A 86 -9.73 1.94 -15.22
C GLY A 86 -8.97 1.21 -14.12
N SER A 87 -9.54 0.13 -13.55
CA SER A 87 -8.80 -0.74 -12.63
C SER A 87 -7.56 -1.33 -13.30
N ALA A 88 -7.69 -1.86 -14.52
CA ALA A 88 -6.56 -2.42 -15.25
C ALA A 88 -5.45 -1.41 -15.52
N LEU A 89 -5.79 -0.15 -15.85
CA LEU A 89 -4.82 0.93 -16.01
C LEU A 89 -4.11 1.26 -14.69
N ILE A 90 -4.82 1.25 -13.56
CA ILE A 90 -4.21 1.43 -12.23
C ILE A 90 -3.24 0.28 -11.91
N LEU A 91 -3.61 -0.96 -12.23
CA LEU A 91 -2.71 -2.11 -12.06
C LEU A 91 -1.46 -2.00 -12.94
N PHE A 92 -1.64 -1.59 -14.20
CA PHE A 92 -0.53 -1.40 -15.13
C PHE A 92 0.42 -0.30 -14.67
N THR A 93 -0.12 0.84 -14.25
CA THR A 93 0.70 1.97 -13.76
C THR A 93 1.41 1.65 -12.45
N SER A 94 0.78 0.88 -11.56
CA SER A 94 1.43 0.33 -10.36
C SER A 94 2.61 -0.58 -10.73
N TYR A 95 2.42 -1.52 -11.66
CA TYR A 95 3.50 -2.35 -12.20
C TYR A 95 4.63 -1.49 -12.80
N PHE A 96 4.28 -0.49 -13.61
CA PHE A 96 5.25 0.38 -14.26
C PHE A 96 6.07 1.19 -13.25
N GLN A 97 5.46 1.67 -12.16
CA GLN A 97 6.17 2.35 -11.06
C GLN A 97 7.16 1.41 -10.35
N VAL A 98 6.84 0.12 -10.22
CA VAL A 98 7.79 -0.88 -9.72
C VAL A 98 8.96 -1.05 -10.70
N GLN A 99 8.72 -1.09 -12.01
CA GLN A 99 9.80 -1.13 -13.01
C GLN A 99 10.69 0.11 -12.96
N VAL A 100 10.13 1.29 -12.75
CA VAL A 100 10.90 2.52 -12.50
C VAL A 100 11.81 2.36 -11.27
N SER A 101 11.30 1.77 -10.20
CA SER A 101 12.11 1.50 -9.00
C SER A 101 13.26 0.52 -9.29
N VAL A 102 13.03 -0.51 -10.11
CA VAL A 102 14.07 -1.44 -10.56
C VAL A 102 15.10 -0.75 -11.45
N ALA A 103 14.68 0.15 -12.34
CA ALA A 103 15.59 0.93 -13.18
C ALA A 103 16.49 1.84 -12.33
N ILE A 104 15.93 2.53 -11.33
CA ILE A 104 16.71 3.32 -10.36
C ILE A 104 17.70 2.44 -9.60
N ASN A 105 17.28 1.26 -9.15
CA ASN A 105 18.18 0.31 -8.49
C ASN A 105 19.31 -0.12 -9.43
N THR A 106 19.01 -0.42 -10.69
CA THR A 106 20.01 -0.80 -11.69
C THR A 106 21.03 0.32 -11.90
N TRP A 107 20.59 1.58 -11.91
CA TRP A 107 21.44 2.76 -12.01
C TRP A 107 22.39 2.98 -10.82
N TYR A 108 22.01 2.57 -9.61
CA TYR A 108 22.92 2.68 -8.46
C TYR A 108 24.25 1.93 -8.64
N GLY A 109 24.26 0.83 -9.40
CA GLY A 109 25.47 0.06 -9.67
C GLY A 109 26.58 0.90 -10.31
N PRO A 110 26.46 1.27 -11.59
CA PRO A 110 27.49 2.02 -12.31
C PRO A 110 27.77 3.39 -11.70
N PHE A 111 26.75 4.11 -11.22
CA PHE A 111 26.94 5.44 -10.65
C PHE A 111 27.82 5.43 -9.40
N TYR A 112 27.51 4.58 -8.42
CA TYR A 112 28.32 4.54 -7.19
C TYR A 112 29.68 3.89 -7.42
N ASP A 113 29.82 2.95 -8.36
CA ASP A 113 31.14 2.44 -8.77
C ASP A 113 31.99 3.52 -9.44
N LEU A 114 31.37 4.41 -10.22
CA LEU A 114 32.04 5.58 -10.80
C LEU A 114 32.49 6.57 -9.71
N VAL A 115 31.63 6.85 -8.72
CA VAL A 115 31.96 7.69 -7.57
C VAL A 115 33.10 7.09 -6.74
N GLN A 116 33.04 5.79 -6.44
CA GLN A 116 34.11 5.08 -5.75
C GLN A 116 35.43 5.22 -6.50
N ALA A 117 35.42 5.03 -7.81
CA ALA A 117 36.59 5.15 -8.66
C ALA A 117 37.20 6.56 -8.66
N ALA A 118 36.36 7.59 -8.76
CA ALA A 118 36.78 8.99 -8.75
C ALA A 118 37.41 9.38 -7.42
N LEU A 119 36.77 9.04 -6.30
CA LEU A 119 37.23 9.40 -4.95
C LEU A 119 38.50 8.63 -4.53
N SER A 120 38.59 7.35 -4.90
CA SER A 120 39.78 6.53 -4.63
C SER A 120 40.92 6.74 -5.62
N LYS A 121 40.69 7.49 -6.70
CA LYS A 121 41.62 7.65 -7.85
C LYS A 121 42.07 6.31 -8.44
N SER A 122 41.24 5.28 -8.37
CA SER A 122 41.57 3.93 -8.85
C SER A 122 41.54 3.78 -10.37
N LYS A 123 40.77 4.64 -11.06
CA LYS A 123 40.80 4.82 -12.52
C LYS A 123 40.55 6.28 -12.88
N PRO A 124 41.02 6.77 -14.05
CA PRO A 124 40.67 8.10 -14.54
C PRO A 124 39.15 8.19 -14.74
N VAL A 125 38.52 9.18 -14.11
CA VAL A 125 37.09 9.49 -14.27
C VAL A 125 36.97 10.90 -14.83
N THR A 126 36.26 11.02 -15.94
CA THR A 126 36.01 12.31 -16.60
C THR A 126 34.75 12.97 -16.04
N VAL A 127 34.67 14.29 -16.14
CA VAL A 127 33.49 15.05 -15.70
C VAL A 127 32.28 14.69 -16.56
N GLU A 128 32.51 14.42 -17.85
CA GLU A 128 31.53 13.98 -18.83
C GLU A 128 30.89 12.64 -18.44
N GLN A 129 31.68 11.66 -18.00
CA GLN A 129 31.16 10.37 -17.50
C GLN A 129 30.26 10.56 -16.28
N PHE A 130 30.66 11.44 -15.35
CA PHE A 130 29.87 11.71 -14.14
C PHE A 130 28.52 12.36 -14.47
N TYR A 131 28.52 13.39 -15.31
CA TYR A 131 27.27 14.03 -15.72
C TYR A 131 26.42 13.15 -16.63
N SER A 132 27.02 12.25 -17.43
CA SER A 132 26.27 11.26 -18.21
C SER A 132 25.43 10.35 -17.31
N GLU A 133 25.99 9.83 -16.22
CA GLU A 133 25.22 9.02 -15.26
C GLU A 133 24.10 9.83 -14.60
N LEU A 134 24.34 11.11 -14.27
CA LEU A 134 23.29 11.99 -13.73
C LEU A 134 22.18 12.27 -14.76
N SER A 135 22.52 12.45 -16.03
CA SER A 135 21.55 12.60 -17.12
C SER A 135 20.71 11.35 -17.31
N THR A 136 21.32 10.16 -17.21
CA THR A 136 20.60 8.88 -17.21
C THR A 136 19.58 8.80 -16.08
N PHE A 137 19.98 9.15 -14.86
CA PHE A 137 19.05 9.21 -13.72
C PHE A 137 17.94 10.24 -13.93
N ALA A 138 18.27 11.43 -14.43
CA ALA A 138 17.30 12.48 -14.72
C ALA A 138 16.24 12.01 -15.73
N GLY A 139 16.63 11.22 -16.73
CA GLY A 139 15.70 10.57 -17.66
C GLY A 139 14.73 9.61 -16.97
N ILE A 140 15.24 8.71 -16.13
CA ILE A 140 14.40 7.78 -15.36
C ILE A 140 13.46 8.55 -14.42
N ALA A 141 13.98 9.57 -13.73
CA ALA A 141 13.21 10.40 -12.82
C ALA A 141 12.11 11.19 -13.54
N LEU A 142 12.37 11.70 -14.75
CA LEU A 142 11.36 12.40 -15.54
C LEU A 142 10.21 11.46 -15.92
N VAL A 143 10.51 10.23 -16.35
CA VAL A 143 9.49 9.20 -16.62
C VAL A 143 8.68 8.92 -15.34
N ALA A 144 9.35 8.76 -14.20
CA ALA A 144 8.71 8.54 -12.91
C ALA A 144 7.74 9.67 -12.54
N VAL A 145 8.15 10.93 -12.74
CA VAL A 145 7.33 12.12 -12.47
C VAL A 145 6.10 12.13 -13.37
N VAL A 146 6.27 11.95 -14.68
CA VAL A 146 5.15 11.98 -15.64
C VAL A 146 4.15 10.87 -15.31
N VAL A 147 4.61 9.63 -15.16
CA VAL A 147 3.72 8.50 -14.85
C VAL A 147 3.07 8.69 -13.48
N GLY A 148 3.82 9.13 -12.47
CA GLY A 148 3.28 9.36 -11.13
C GLY A 148 2.20 10.43 -11.09
N VAL A 149 2.40 11.56 -11.76
CA VAL A 149 1.40 12.66 -11.84
C VAL A 149 0.15 12.19 -12.59
N MET A 150 0.32 11.56 -13.76
CA MET A 150 -0.80 11.06 -14.56
C MET A 150 -1.60 9.98 -13.82
N THR A 151 -0.90 9.08 -13.10
CA THR A 151 -1.55 8.04 -12.28
C THR A 151 -2.39 8.69 -11.17
N ARG A 152 -1.85 9.65 -10.40
CA ARG A 152 -2.60 10.33 -9.33
C ARG A 152 -3.79 11.10 -9.85
N PHE A 153 -3.63 11.77 -11.00
CA PHE A 153 -4.73 12.46 -11.66
C PHE A 153 -5.83 11.48 -12.07
N PHE A 154 -5.47 10.37 -12.70
CA PHE A 154 -6.42 9.33 -13.10
C PHE A 154 -7.13 8.69 -11.90
N VAL A 155 -6.38 8.30 -10.86
CA VAL A 155 -6.92 7.71 -9.62
C VAL A 155 -7.93 8.66 -8.96
N SER A 156 -7.65 9.96 -8.94
CA SER A 156 -8.59 10.97 -8.40
C SER A 156 -9.92 10.97 -9.15
N HIS A 157 -9.89 10.84 -10.48
CA HIS A 157 -11.10 10.74 -11.32
C HIS A 157 -11.80 9.40 -11.12
N TYR A 158 -11.03 8.31 -11.04
CA TYR A 158 -11.54 6.96 -10.81
C TYR A 158 -12.31 6.88 -9.48
N ILE A 159 -11.74 7.38 -8.38
CA ILE A 159 -12.39 7.45 -7.07
C ILE A 159 -13.67 8.29 -7.15
N PHE A 160 -13.62 9.43 -7.84
CA PHE A 160 -14.82 10.26 -8.02
C PHE A 160 -15.93 9.53 -8.78
N ARG A 161 -15.60 8.81 -9.87
CA ARG A 161 -16.59 8.01 -10.62
C ARG A 161 -17.17 6.87 -9.78
N TRP A 162 -16.34 6.22 -8.97
CA TRP A 162 -16.82 5.21 -8.04
C TRP A 162 -17.78 5.82 -7.03
N ARG A 163 -17.43 6.97 -6.45
CA ARG A 163 -18.32 7.71 -5.55
C ARG A 163 -19.63 8.09 -6.25
N THR A 164 -19.59 8.58 -7.48
CA THR A 164 -20.80 8.90 -8.27
C THR A 164 -21.69 7.66 -8.42
N ALA A 165 -21.12 6.51 -8.80
CA ALA A 165 -21.86 5.27 -8.95
C ALA A 165 -22.55 4.82 -7.65
N MET A 166 -21.86 4.96 -6.52
CA MET A 166 -22.42 4.66 -5.20
C MET A 166 -23.53 5.64 -4.82
N ASN A 167 -23.30 6.94 -5.04
CA ASN A 167 -24.28 7.98 -4.79
C ASN A 167 -25.58 7.71 -5.58
N ASP A 168 -25.46 7.53 -6.90
CA ASP A 168 -26.63 7.37 -7.78
C ASP A 168 -27.44 6.12 -7.40
N PHE A 169 -26.75 5.03 -7.05
CA PHE A 169 -27.39 3.80 -6.56
C PHE A 169 -28.16 4.03 -5.25
N TYR A 170 -27.58 4.72 -4.28
CA TYR A 170 -28.27 4.97 -3.00
C TYR A 170 -29.38 6.02 -3.12
N ILE A 171 -29.21 7.04 -3.97
CA ILE A 171 -30.27 8.03 -4.24
C ILE A 171 -31.47 7.38 -4.94
N ALA A 172 -31.24 6.45 -5.87
CA ALA A 172 -32.33 5.69 -6.50
C ALA A 172 -33.15 4.87 -5.48
N ASN A 173 -32.52 4.42 -4.38
CA ASN A 173 -33.15 3.67 -3.30
C ASN A 173 -33.51 4.54 -2.08
N TRP A 174 -33.43 5.87 -2.21
CA TRP A 174 -33.59 6.81 -1.11
C TRP A 174 -34.89 6.66 -0.31
N PRO A 175 -36.07 6.39 -0.92
CA PRO A 175 -37.31 6.22 -0.16
C PRO A 175 -37.22 5.14 0.94
N GLN A 176 -36.47 4.07 0.70
CA GLN A 176 -36.26 2.98 1.66
C GLN A 176 -35.16 3.33 2.67
N LEU A 177 -34.11 4.01 2.21
CA LEU A 177 -32.91 4.30 2.98
C LEU A 177 -33.05 5.49 3.95
N ARG A 178 -33.85 6.51 3.60
CA ARG A 178 -33.99 7.76 4.39
C ARG A 178 -34.49 7.56 5.82
N THR A 179 -35.04 6.39 6.11
CA THR A 179 -35.53 6.00 7.43
C THR A 179 -34.44 5.40 8.33
N ILE A 180 -33.23 5.17 7.79
CA ILE A 180 -32.06 4.78 8.59
C ILE A 180 -31.47 6.03 9.24
N GLU A 181 -31.15 5.95 10.52
CA GLU A 181 -30.45 7.01 11.23
C GLU A 181 -29.09 7.32 10.58
N GLY A 182 -28.81 8.62 10.37
CA GLY A 182 -27.58 9.07 9.71
C GLY A 182 -27.52 8.73 8.21
N ALA A 183 -28.66 8.45 7.55
CA ALA A 183 -28.69 8.05 6.15
C ALA A 183 -27.99 9.04 5.20
N SER A 184 -28.19 10.35 5.39
CA SER A 184 -27.55 11.39 4.60
C SER A 184 -26.02 11.38 4.77
N GLN A 185 -25.53 11.23 6.00
CA GLN A 185 -24.11 11.13 6.30
C GLN A 185 -23.48 9.89 5.65
N ARG A 186 -24.14 8.73 5.73
CA ARG A 186 -23.65 7.49 5.09
C ARG A 186 -23.53 7.66 3.56
N VAL A 187 -24.53 8.26 2.91
CA VAL A 187 -24.47 8.50 1.45
C VAL A 187 -23.37 9.51 1.10
N GLN A 188 -23.19 10.57 1.88
CA GLN A 188 -22.23 11.63 1.56
C GLN A 188 -20.78 11.26 1.89
N GLU A 189 -20.55 10.77 3.11
CA GLU A 189 -19.23 10.61 3.74
C GLU A 189 -18.71 9.18 3.62
N ASP A 190 -19.52 8.17 3.97
CA ASP A 190 -19.07 6.76 3.96
C ASP A 190 -18.80 6.27 2.53
N THR A 191 -19.56 6.70 1.53
CA THR A 191 -19.30 6.32 0.13
C THR A 191 -17.96 6.84 -0.37
N MET A 192 -17.64 8.10 -0.04
CA MET A 192 -16.36 8.72 -0.38
C MET A 192 -15.21 8.02 0.33
N ARG A 193 -15.32 7.85 1.66
CA ARG A 193 -14.28 7.18 2.44
C ARG A 193 -14.09 5.73 2.00
N PHE A 194 -15.17 5.02 1.69
CA PHE A 194 -15.10 3.66 1.17
C PHE A 194 -14.31 3.60 -0.14
N ALA A 195 -14.69 4.41 -1.14
CA ALA A 195 -14.03 4.40 -2.44
C ALA A 195 -12.54 4.75 -2.34
N THR A 196 -12.21 5.83 -1.60
CA THR A 196 -10.81 6.26 -1.41
C THR A 196 -9.99 5.23 -0.64
N THR A 197 -10.50 4.73 0.48
CA THR A 197 -9.76 3.80 1.34
C THR A 197 -9.60 2.43 0.68
N MET A 198 -10.64 1.93 0.00
CA MET A 198 -10.59 0.65 -0.71
C MET A 198 -9.62 0.71 -1.89
N GLU A 199 -9.64 1.80 -2.67
CA GLU A 199 -8.69 2.00 -3.77
C GLU A 199 -7.25 2.06 -3.24
N GLY A 200 -6.99 2.90 -2.24
CA GLY A 200 -5.64 3.07 -1.70
C GLY A 200 -5.08 1.77 -1.10
N LEU A 201 -5.88 1.03 -0.32
CA LEU A 201 -5.48 -0.28 0.19
C LEU A 201 -5.28 -1.31 -0.92
N GLY A 202 -6.16 -1.33 -1.92
CA GLY A 202 -6.05 -2.25 -3.05
C GLY A 202 -4.78 -2.03 -3.86
N VAL A 203 -4.52 -0.78 -4.25
CA VAL A 203 -3.34 -0.41 -5.04
C VAL A 203 -2.06 -0.63 -4.26
N ASN A 204 -2.00 -0.23 -2.99
CA ASN A 204 -0.79 -0.42 -2.20
C ASN A 204 -0.48 -1.89 -1.92
N LEU A 205 -1.51 -2.74 -1.71
CA LEU A 205 -1.33 -4.18 -1.58
C LEU A 205 -0.73 -4.77 -2.86
N ILE A 206 -1.28 -4.40 -4.02
CA ILE A 206 -0.82 -4.91 -5.31
C ILE A 206 0.59 -4.41 -5.61
N SER A 207 0.88 -3.12 -5.36
CA SER A 207 2.22 -2.56 -5.46
C SER A 207 3.22 -3.31 -4.60
N ALA A 208 2.86 -3.67 -3.35
CA ALA A 208 3.73 -4.45 -2.46
C ALA A 208 4.02 -5.85 -3.03
N VAL A 209 3.00 -6.54 -3.55
CA VAL A 209 3.18 -7.86 -4.20
C VAL A 209 4.05 -7.76 -5.44
N LEU A 210 3.79 -6.79 -6.32
CA LEU A 210 4.58 -6.56 -7.54
C LEU A 210 6.03 -6.19 -7.21
N THR A 211 6.23 -5.39 -6.16
CA THR A 211 7.57 -5.04 -5.65
C THR A 211 8.31 -6.29 -5.17
N LEU A 212 7.65 -7.19 -4.43
CA LEU A 212 8.26 -8.47 -4.05
C LEU A 212 8.63 -9.33 -5.27
N LEU A 213 7.73 -9.45 -6.25
CA LEU A 213 8.00 -10.20 -7.48
C LEU A 213 9.18 -9.63 -8.28
N ALA A 214 9.36 -8.30 -8.27
CA ALA A 214 10.45 -7.65 -8.99
C ALA A 214 11.77 -7.65 -8.20
N PHE A 215 11.74 -7.38 -6.89
CA PHE A 215 12.94 -7.17 -6.09
C PHE A 215 13.46 -8.44 -5.39
N LEU A 216 12.65 -9.49 -5.20
CA LEU A 216 13.16 -10.76 -4.68
C LEU A 216 14.21 -11.39 -5.64
N PRO A 217 13.96 -11.51 -6.96
CA PRO A 217 14.96 -12.01 -7.89
C PRO A 217 16.21 -11.13 -7.95
N VAL A 218 16.04 -9.80 -7.91
CA VAL A 218 17.17 -8.84 -7.85
C VAL A 218 18.00 -9.08 -6.60
N LEU A 219 17.36 -9.19 -5.44
CA LEU A 219 18.04 -9.42 -4.16
C LEU A 219 18.73 -10.79 -4.13
N VAL A 220 18.10 -11.83 -4.69
CA VAL A 220 18.70 -13.17 -4.85
C VAL A 220 19.97 -13.09 -5.70
N ARG A 221 19.92 -12.44 -6.86
CA ARG A 221 21.07 -12.26 -7.75
C ARG A 221 22.20 -11.49 -7.06
N LEU A 222 21.88 -10.40 -6.36
CA LEU A 222 22.89 -9.61 -5.65
C LEU A 222 23.45 -10.35 -4.41
N SER A 223 22.66 -11.26 -3.81
CA SER A 223 23.08 -12.07 -2.66
C SER A 223 24.19 -13.07 -3.00
N SER A 224 24.38 -13.45 -4.27
CA SER A 224 25.44 -14.39 -4.65
C SER A 224 26.84 -13.88 -4.30
N ASN A 225 26.99 -12.55 -4.19
CA ASN A 225 28.25 -11.90 -3.86
C ASN A 225 28.49 -11.82 -2.33
N VAL A 226 27.54 -12.27 -1.52
CA VAL A 226 27.58 -12.25 -0.04
C VAL A 226 27.91 -13.64 0.48
N THR A 227 29.12 -13.84 1.01
CA THR A 227 29.62 -15.19 1.31
C THR A 227 29.21 -15.75 2.67
N ALA A 228 28.90 -14.92 3.66
CA ALA A 228 28.47 -15.36 4.99
C ALA A 228 27.80 -14.23 5.78
N LEU A 229 26.87 -14.58 6.68
CA LEU A 229 26.29 -13.65 7.64
C LEU A 229 27.08 -13.62 8.96
N PRO A 230 27.18 -12.46 9.65
CA PRO A 230 28.03 -12.29 10.85
C PRO A 230 27.76 -13.26 12.02
N LEU A 231 26.59 -13.90 12.05
CA LEU A 231 26.14 -14.80 13.13
C LEU A 231 25.70 -16.19 12.67
N VAL A 232 25.30 -16.34 11.40
CA VAL A 232 24.68 -17.57 10.87
C VAL A 232 25.64 -18.34 9.96
N GLY A 233 26.71 -17.71 9.47
CA GLY A 233 27.63 -18.33 8.50
C GLY A 233 27.05 -18.33 7.08
N SER A 234 27.48 -19.28 6.25
CA SER A 234 27.06 -19.39 4.85
C SER A 234 25.70 -20.10 4.72
N ILE A 235 24.68 -19.37 4.28
CA ILE A 235 23.36 -19.89 3.94
C ILE A 235 23.00 -19.49 2.51
N PRO A 236 22.16 -20.25 1.80
CA PRO A 236 21.62 -19.80 0.51
C PRO A 236 20.79 -18.53 0.68
N TYR A 237 20.98 -17.56 -0.23
CA TYR A 237 20.19 -16.32 -0.30
C TYR A 237 20.10 -15.54 1.03
N PRO A 238 21.24 -15.22 1.66
CA PRO A 238 21.29 -14.69 3.02
C PRO A 238 20.49 -13.41 3.22
N LEU A 239 20.49 -12.51 2.22
CA LEU A 239 19.79 -11.23 2.31
C LEU A 239 18.27 -11.39 2.26
N VAL A 240 17.75 -12.39 1.53
CA VAL A 240 16.30 -12.65 1.44
C VAL A 240 15.78 -13.12 2.79
N PHE A 241 16.44 -14.12 3.39
CA PHE A 241 16.05 -14.61 4.72
C PHE A 241 16.15 -13.50 5.77
N ALA A 242 17.23 -12.71 5.74
CA ALA A 242 17.38 -11.58 6.65
C ALA A 242 16.26 -10.55 6.48
N ALA A 243 15.86 -10.21 5.25
CA ALA A 243 14.77 -9.28 4.98
C ALA A 243 13.43 -9.79 5.52
N VAL A 244 13.11 -11.07 5.28
CA VAL A 244 11.85 -11.69 5.76
C VAL A 244 11.82 -11.72 7.29
N ILE A 245 12.86 -12.28 7.93
CA ILE A 245 12.93 -12.44 9.39
C ILE A 245 12.85 -11.07 10.06
N TRP A 246 13.64 -10.10 9.57
CA TRP A 246 13.63 -8.74 10.12
C TRP A 246 12.27 -8.06 9.97
N SER A 247 11.59 -8.25 8.84
CA SER A 247 10.25 -7.70 8.60
C SER A 247 9.23 -8.27 9.59
N VAL A 248 9.24 -9.59 9.80
CA VAL A 248 8.33 -10.30 10.71
C VAL A 248 8.62 -9.93 12.17
N LEU A 249 9.89 -9.91 12.58
CA LEU A 249 10.28 -9.54 13.94
C LEU A 249 9.90 -8.09 14.25
N GLY A 250 10.26 -7.14 13.37
CA GLY A 250 9.92 -5.73 13.54
C GLY A 250 8.42 -5.51 13.67
N THR A 251 7.67 -6.13 12.77
CA THR A 251 6.21 -6.19 12.81
C THR A 251 5.69 -6.71 14.15
N GLY A 252 6.15 -7.89 14.58
CA GLY A 252 5.64 -8.57 15.77
C GLY A 252 5.91 -7.75 17.04
N VAL A 253 7.10 -7.14 17.12
CA VAL A 253 7.47 -6.24 18.23
C VAL A 253 6.56 -5.02 18.27
N LEU A 254 6.33 -4.35 17.14
CA LEU A 254 5.46 -3.16 17.10
C LEU A 254 4.00 -3.51 17.40
N ALA A 255 3.51 -4.64 16.90
CA ALA A 255 2.17 -5.14 17.20
C ALA A 255 2.01 -5.43 18.71
N LEU A 256 3.02 -6.06 19.33
CA LEU A 256 3.01 -6.38 20.75
C LEU A 256 3.00 -5.11 21.62
N ILE A 257 3.82 -4.11 21.27
CA ILE A 257 3.87 -2.83 21.99
C ILE A 257 2.55 -2.04 21.79
N GLY A 258 1.97 -2.09 20.59
CA GLY A 258 0.77 -1.34 20.22
C GLY A 258 -0.56 -1.97 20.64
N ILE A 259 -0.57 -3.21 21.14
CA ILE A 259 -1.81 -3.99 21.36
C ILE A 259 -2.83 -3.31 22.30
N ARG A 260 -2.37 -2.45 23.22
CA ARG A 260 -3.23 -1.75 24.19
C ARG A 260 -3.77 -0.42 23.69
N LEU A 261 -3.18 0.18 22.63
CA LEU A 261 -3.55 1.50 22.15
C LEU A 261 -5.03 1.62 21.72
N PRO A 262 -5.61 0.65 20.97
CA PRO A 262 -7.01 0.75 20.56
C PRO A 262 -7.99 0.81 21.74
N GLY A 263 -7.70 0.08 22.82
CA GLY A 263 -8.53 0.10 24.03
C GLY A 263 -8.49 1.46 24.72
N ILE A 264 -7.31 2.09 24.81
CA ILE A 264 -7.15 3.41 25.44
C ILE A 264 -7.84 4.48 24.60
N GLU A 265 -7.70 4.42 23.27
CA GLU A 265 -8.35 5.33 22.33
C GLU A 265 -9.88 5.25 22.46
N PHE A 266 -10.43 4.05 22.58
CA PHE A 266 -11.86 3.85 22.81
C PHE A 266 -12.34 4.52 24.11
N PHE A 267 -11.61 4.36 25.21
CA PHE A 267 -11.94 5.06 26.46
C PHE A 267 -11.86 6.57 26.32
N ASN A 268 -10.91 7.08 25.54
CA ASN A 268 -10.76 8.50 25.25
C ASN A 268 -11.97 9.04 24.47
N GLN A 269 -12.40 8.34 23.41
CA GLN A 269 -13.61 8.68 22.66
C GLN A 269 -14.87 8.67 23.55
N ARG A 270 -14.97 7.75 24.49
CA ARG A 270 -16.10 7.68 25.43
C ARG A 270 -16.19 8.91 26.34
N VAL A 271 -15.07 9.35 26.91
CA VAL A 271 -15.08 10.55 27.78
C VAL A 271 -15.30 11.84 26.99
N GLU A 272 -14.83 11.92 25.75
CA GLU A 272 -15.16 13.04 24.86
C GLU A 272 -16.63 13.06 24.46
N ALA A 273 -17.22 11.91 24.16
CA ALA A 273 -18.64 11.81 23.83
C ALA A 273 -19.52 12.25 25.01
N ALA A 274 -19.16 11.87 26.24
CA ALA A 274 -19.85 12.30 27.45
C ALA A 274 -19.79 13.83 27.64
N TYR A 275 -18.61 14.42 27.47
CA TYR A 275 -18.42 15.88 27.53
C TYR A 275 -19.20 16.61 26.44
N ARG A 276 -19.12 16.14 25.18
CA ARG A 276 -19.86 16.71 24.06
C ARG A 276 -21.36 16.65 24.30
N LYS A 277 -21.87 15.51 24.79
CA LYS A 277 -23.28 15.34 25.12
C LYS A 277 -23.74 16.36 26.15
N GLU A 278 -22.94 16.60 27.19
CA GLU A 278 -23.30 17.60 28.21
C GLU A 278 -23.39 19.02 27.64
N LEU A 279 -22.44 19.39 26.78
CA LEU A 279 -22.46 20.70 26.12
C LEU A 279 -23.67 20.88 25.20
N VAL A 280 -24.00 19.87 24.39
CA VAL A 280 -25.18 19.91 23.50
C VAL A 280 -26.47 20.07 24.31
N LEU A 281 -26.59 19.36 25.44
CA LEU A 281 -27.75 19.55 26.33
C LEU A 281 -27.79 20.96 26.94
N GLY A 282 -26.64 21.57 27.20
CA GLY A 282 -26.52 22.95 27.67
C GLY A 282 -26.85 24.02 26.62
N GLU A 283 -26.90 23.68 25.33
CA GLU A 283 -27.37 24.60 24.28
C GLU A 283 -28.88 24.81 24.37
N ASP A 284 -29.63 23.75 24.69
CA ASP A 284 -31.10 23.76 24.73
C ASP A 284 -31.68 23.97 26.14
N ASP A 285 -30.93 23.64 27.20
CA ASP A 285 -31.38 23.73 28.60
C ASP A 285 -30.38 24.49 29.48
N THR A 286 -30.80 25.66 30.00
CA THR A 286 -29.98 26.51 30.87
C THR A 286 -29.61 25.88 32.23
N ALA A 287 -30.26 24.79 32.63
CA ALA A 287 -29.93 24.03 33.84
C ALA A 287 -28.85 22.94 33.60
N ARG A 288 -28.39 22.77 32.35
CA ARG A 288 -27.33 21.82 31.96
C ARG A 288 -26.01 22.55 31.72
N ALA A 289 -24.93 21.78 31.54
CA ALA A 289 -23.59 22.32 31.36
C ALA A 289 -23.12 23.28 32.48
N ASP A 290 -23.59 23.06 33.72
CA ASP A 290 -23.17 23.83 34.88
C ASP A 290 -21.64 23.68 35.10
N PRO A 291 -20.91 24.76 35.47
CA PRO A 291 -19.45 24.74 35.54
C PRO A 291 -18.83 23.58 36.34
N PRO A 292 -19.39 23.10 37.46
CA PRO A 292 -18.87 21.94 38.18
C PRO A 292 -18.90 20.65 37.35
N THR A 293 -20.02 20.34 36.68
CA THR A 293 -20.18 19.13 35.86
C THR A 293 -19.26 19.15 34.65
N VAL A 294 -19.19 20.29 33.96
CA VAL A 294 -18.28 20.47 32.81
C VAL A 294 -16.82 20.34 33.24
N THR A 295 -16.46 20.89 34.42
CA THR A 295 -15.10 20.77 34.98
C THR A 295 -14.74 19.33 35.33
N GLU A 296 -15.67 18.56 35.88
CA GLU A 296 -15.47 17.14 36.19
C GLU A 296 -15.26 16.31 34.92
N LEU A 297 -16.16 16.46 33.93
CA LEU A 297 -16.08 15.76 32.64
C LEU A 297 -14.77 16.10 31.91
N PHE A 298 -14.38 17.38 31.89
CA PHE A 298 -13.10 17.78 31.31
C PHE A 298 -11.89 17.27 32.14
N GLY A 299 -12.03 17.14 33.46
CA GLY A 299 -11.07 16.46 34.31
C GLY A 299 -10.89 14.98 33.95
N ALA A 300 -11.96 14.27 33.58
CA ALA A 300 -11.89 12.91 33.05
C ALA A 300 -11.20 12.85 31.68
N ILE A 301 -11.48 13.79 30.78
CA ILE A 301 -10.78 13.95 29.49
C ILE A 301 -9.28 14.09 29.73
N ARG A 302 -8.86 15.08 30.55
CA ARG A 302 -7.45 15.34 30.85
C ARG A 302 -6.74 14.07 31.34
N ARG A 303 -7.31 13.35 32.31
CA ARG A 303 -6.72 12.12 32.87
C ARG A 303 -6.56 11.02 31.82
N ASN A 304 -7.53 10.84 30.92
CA ASN A 304 -7.43 9.83 29.85
C ASN A 304 -6.41 10.23 28.78
N TYR A 305 -6.38 11.50 28.38
CA TYR A 305 -5.37 12.00 27.46
C TYR A 305 -3.95 11.84 27.98
N PHE A 306 -3.69 12.10 29.27
CA PHE A 306 -2.35 11.84 29.84
C PHE A 306 -1.95 10.34 29.77
N ARG A 307 -2.90 9.42 30.01
CA ARG A 307 -2.66 7.98 29.83
C ARG A 307 -2.39 7.64 28.37
N LEU A 308 -3.17 8.22 27.46
CA LEU A 308 -3.01 8.06 26.01
C LEU A 308 -1.63 8.53 25.57
N TYR A 309 -1.22 9.74 25.97
CA TYR A 309 0.10 10.31 25.66
C TYR A 309 1.24 9.44 26.13
N LEU A 310 1.20 8.92 27.36
CA LEU A 310 2.24 8.04 27.88
C LEU A 310 2.33 6.73 27.09
N ASN A 311 1.19 6.12 26.75
CA ASN A 311 1.20 4.87 25.97
C ASN A 311 1.70 5.11 24.53
N PHE A 312 1.31 6.22 23.90
CA PHE A 312 1.85 6.62 22.60
C PHE A 312 3.35 6.93 22.68
N MET A 313 3.83 7.54 23.77
CA MET A 313 5.26 7.76 23.98
C MET A 313 6.03 6.43 23.97
N TYR A 314 5.60 5.42 24.74
CA TYR A 314 6.25 4.10 24.75
C TYR A 314 6.21 3.41 23.39
N PHE A 315 5.05 3.45 22.72
CA PHE A 315 4.91 2.93 21.36
C PHE A 315 5.84 3.65 20.38
N ASN A 316 5.92 4.98 20.44
CA ASN A 316 6.77 5.77 19.58
C ASN A 316 8.26 5.52 19.85
N VAL A 317 8.67 5.31 21.09
CA VAL A 317 10.05 4.91 21.41
C VAL A 317 10.37 3.57 20.72
N GLY A 318 9.54 2.54 20.90
CA GLY A 318 9.73 1.25 20.24
C GLY A 318 9.75 1.36 18.72
N ARG A 319 8.80 2.12 18.14
CA ARG A 319 8.71 2.40 16.71
C ARG A 319 9.94 3.11 16.17
N ILE A 320 10.39 4.18 16.82
CA ILE A 320 11.54 4.96 16.37
C ILE A 320 12.82 4.12 16.48
N VAL A 321 13.04 3.41 17.60
CA VAL A 321 14.20 2.51 17.76
C VAL A 321 14.22 1.45 16.66
N TYR A 322 13.07 0.84 16.37
CA TYR A 322 12.95 -0.10 15.27
C TYR A 322 13.36 0.53 13.93
N LEU A 323 12.78 1.69 13.57
CA LEU A 323 13.08 2.38 12.31
C LEU A 323 14.55 2.84 12.19
N GLN A 324 15.20 3.22 13.29
CA GLN A 324 16.62 3.59 13.26
C GLN A 324 17.53 2.38 13.16
N THR A 325 17.23 1.30 13.89
CA THR A 325 17.97 0.04 13.80
C THR A 325 17.89 -0.53 12.40
N ASP A 326 16.72 -0.42 11.79
CA ASP A 326 16.44 -0.85 10.45
C ASP A 326 17.31 -0.20 9.36
N VAL A 327 17.62 1.10 9.48
CA VAL A 327 18.52 1.79 8.55
C VAL A 327 19.92 1.18 8.57
N ILE A 328 20.38 0.74 9.74
CA ILE A 328 21.75 0.22 9.94
C ILE A 328 21.82 -1.30 9.72
N PHE A 329 20.69 -2.02 9.86
CA PHE A 329 20.63 -3.48 9.81
C PHE A 329 21.27 -4.09 8.55
N PRO A 330 21.01 -3.61 7.32
CA PRO A 330 21.68 -4.12 6.12
C PRO A 330 23.20 -3.93 6.14
N TYR A 331 23.71 -2.84 6.74
CA TYR A 331 25.14 -2.59 6.85
C TYR A 331 25.82 -3.57 7.82
N ILE A 332 25.16 -3.90 8.93
CA ILE A 332 25.62 -4.94 9.87
C ILE A 332 25.74 -6.27 9.13
N LEU A 333 24.72 -6.61 8.34
CA LEU A 333 24.66 -7.85 7.56
C LEU A 333 25.79 -7.94 6.53
N LEU A 334 26.06 -6.83 5.84
CA LEU A 334 27.07 -6.73 4.80
C LEU A 334 28.49 -6.51 5.34
N GLY A 335 28.66 -6.13 6.60
CA GLY A 335 29.94 -5.76 7.21
C GLY A 335 31.10 -6.70 6.85
N PRO A 336 31.00 -8.03 7.08
CA PRO A 336 32.05 -8.97 6.71
C PRO A 336 32.38 -8.98 5.20
N THR A 337 31.37 -8.84 4.36
CA THR A 337 31.53 -8.85 2.88
C THR A 337 32.16 -7.55 2.38
N ILE A 338 31.79 -6.42 2.99
CA ILE A 338 32.37 -5.09 2.71
C ILE A 338 33.85 -5.07 3.11
N ILE A 339 34.18 -5.50 4.34
CA ILE A 339 35.56 -5.50 4.86
C ILE A 339 36.45 -6.45 4.04
N ALA A 340 35.90 -7.57 3.57
CA ALA A 340 36.60 -8.50 2.69
C ALA A 340 36.77 -8.00 1.24
N GLY A 341 36.21 -6.84 0.87
CA GLY A 341 36.31 -6.26 -0.46
C GLY A 341 35.61 -7.06 -1.56
N LYS A 342 34.61 -7.88 -1.23
CA LYS A 342 33.93 -8.77 -2.19
C LYS A 342 32.81 -8.10 -3.00
N ILE A 343 32.37 -6.93 -2.58
CA ILE A 343 31.34 -6.14 -3.27
C ILE A 343 31.85 -4.72 -3.52
N THR A 344 31.39 -4.13 -4.62
CA THR A 344 31.65 -2.73 -4.97
C THR A 344 30.67 -1.79 -4.28
N LEU A 345 30.97 -0.48 -4.26
CA LEU A 345 30.07 0.52 -3.68
C LEU A 345 28.71 0.56 -4.41
N GLY A 346 28.72 0.37 -5.73
CA GLY A 346 27.54 0.18 -6.56
C GLY A 346 26.71 -1.01 -6.13
N SER A 347 27.32 -2.19 -6.09
CA SER A 347 26.64 -3.42 -5.65
C SER A 347 26.04 -3.28 -4.25
N MET A 348 26.76 -2.61 -3.33
CA MET A 348 26.27 -2.31 -1.99
C MET A 348 25.00 -1.45 -2.04
N ASN A 349 24.99 -0.34 -2.78
CA ASN A 349 23.81 0.53 -2.89
C ASN A 349 22.62 -0.18 -3.53
N GLN A 350 22.85 -1.05 -4.52
CA GLN A 350 21.80 -1.89 -5.11
C GLN A 350 21.20 -2.83 -4.06
N ILE A 351 22.03 -3.49 -3.26
CA ILE A 351 21.58 -4.38 -2.17
C ILE A 351 20.75 -3.60 -1.14
N LEU A 352 21.27 -2.46 -0.65
CA LEU A 352 20.61 -1.67 0.39
C LEU A 352 19.20 -1.23 -0.04
N ASN A 353 19.09 -0.76 -1.28
CA ASN A 353 17.79 -0.36 -1.84
C ASN A 353 16.86 -1.57 -2.07
N ALA A 354 17.35 -2.66 -2.69
CA ALA A 354 16.54 -3.85 -2.93
C ALA A 354 16.05 -4.49 -1.63
N PHE A 355 16.91 -4.54 -0.60
CA PHE A 355 16.56 -5.01 0.73
C PHE A 355 15.44 -4.16 1.34
N THR A 356 15.52 -2.84 1.21
CA THR A 356 14.49 -1.90 1.69
C THR A 356 13.15 -2.15 0.99
N GLN A 357 13.15 -2.30 -0.34
CA GLN A 357 11.94 -2.56 -1.12
C GLN A 357 11.24 -3.86 -0.70
N VAL A 358 12.01 -4.95 -0.56
CA VAL A 358 11.48 -6.25 -0.10
C VAL A 358 10.90 -6.14 1.31
N ARG A 359 11.65 -5.53 2.23
CA ARG A 359 11.24 -5.38 3.62
C ARG A 359 9.96 -4.55 3.78
N THR A 360 9.92 -3.36 3.19
CA THR A 360 8.74 -2.48 3.29
C THR A 360 7.49 -3.15 2.69
N SER A 361 7.66 -3.95 1.64
CA SER A 361 6.57 -4.72 1.04
C SER A 361 6.00 -5.78 2.00
N PHE A 362 6.85 -6.50 2.74
CA PHE A 362 6.38 -7.45 3.77
C PHE A 362 5.65 -6.76 4.93
N GLN A 363 5.99 -5.50 5.23
CA GLN A 363 5.38 -4.73 6.31
C GLN A 363 4.06 -4.07 5.94
N TYR A 364 3.65 -4.12 4.66
CA TYR A 364 2.44 -3.46 4.17
C TYR A 364 1.22 -3.73 5.05
N LEU A 365 0.90 -5.01 5.30
CA LEU A 365 -0.32 -5.40 6.03
C LEU A 365 -0.41 -4.76 7.42
N ILE A 366 0.72 -4.60 8.10
CA ILE A 366 0.78 -4.09 9.47
C ILE A 366 0.75 -2.58 9.48
N ASN A 367 1.45 -1.94 8.54
CA ASN A 367 1.39 -0.49 8.35
C ASN A 367 -0.01 -0.03 7.96
N SER A 368 -0.76 -0.86 7.23
CA SER A 368 -2.12 -0.56 6.79
C SER A 368 -3.21 -1.03 7.76
N TRP A 369 -2.87 -1.61 8.91
CA TRP A 369 -3.85 -2.23 9.82
C TRP A 369 -4.95 -1.26 10.27
N SER A 370 -4.60 -0.06 10.73
CA SER A 370 -5.58 0.94 11.16
C SER A 370 -6.54 1.33 10.03
N THR A 371 -6.01 1.49 8.81
CA THR A 371 -6.79 1.80 7.61
C THR A 371 -7.71 0.65 7.20
N ILE A 372 -7.26 -0.61 7.38
CA ILE A 372 -8.08 -1.81 7.16
C ILE A 372 -9.25 -1.85 8.15
N VAL A 373 -9.00 -1.56 9.43
CA VAL A 373 -10.05 -1.49 10.46
C VAL A 373 -11.07 -0.41 10.15
N GLU A 374 -10.61 0.78 9.72
CA GLU A 374 -11.49 1.85 9.26
C GLU A 374 -12.36 1.40 8.08
N LEU A 375 -11.75 0.76 7.06
CA LEU A 375 -12.48 0.23 5.91
C LEU A 375 -13.54 -0.80 6.32
N ILE A 376 -13.22 -1.70 7.26
CA ILE A 376 -14.17 -2.70 7.77
C ILE A 376 -15.37 -2.00 8.43
N SER A 377 -15.13 -0.96 9.23
CA SER A 377 -16.19 -0.17 9.87
C SER A 377 -17.12 0.50 8.86
N ILE A 378 -16.56 1.16 7.85
CA ILE A 378 -17.32 1.80 6.76
C ILE A 378 -18.09 0.75 5.95
N TYR A 379 -17.43 -0.35 5.59
CA TYR A 379 -18.04 -1.44 4.83
C TYR A 379 -19.25 -2.04 5.56
N GLN A 380 -19.17 -2.23 6.87
CA GLN A 380 -20.29 -2.74 7.66
C GLN A 380 -21.49 -1.79 7.64
N ARG A 381 -21.27 -0.48 7.82
CA ARG A 381 -22.36 0.53 7.75
C ARG A 381 -23.04 0.56 6.39
N LEU A 382 -22.26 0.53 5.31
CA LEU A 382 -22.78 0.50 3.95
C LEU A 382 -23.45 -0.84 3.61
N ARG A 383 -22.99 -1.96 4.18
CA ARG A 383 -23.66 -3.25 4.00
C ARG A 383 -25.00 -3.33 4.73
N GLY A 384 -25.13 -2.69 5.91
CA GLY A 384 -26.44 -2.52 6.56
C GLY A 384 -27.42 -1.73 5.70
N PHE A 385 -26.91 -0.71 5.00
CA PHE A 385 -27.65 0.05 3.98
C PHE A 385 -28.17 -0.85 2.84
N GLU A 386 -27.30 -1.65 2.23
CA GLU A 386 -27.71 -2.57 1.16
C GLU A 386 -28.63 -3.70 1.65
N ALA A 387 -28.45 -4.18 2.88
CA ALA A 387 -29.32 -5.20 3.48
C ALA A 387 -30.77 -4.69 3.55
N LYS A 388 -30.98 -3.43 3.93
CA LYS A 388 -32.32 -2.81 3.95
C LYS A 388 -32.97 -2.74 2.57
N ILE A 389 -32.18 -2.49 1.52
CA ILE A 389 -32.68 -2.51 0.13
C ILE A 389 -33.09 -3.92 -0.29
N GLY A 390 -32.29 -4.93 0.08
CA GLY A 390 -32.55 -6.33 -0.25
C GLY A 390 -33.58 -7.04 0.62
N GLY A 391 -34.10 -6.38 1.67
CA GLY A 391 -34.92 -7.04 2.69
C GLY A 391 -34.17 -8.10 3.51
N GLU A 392 -32.83 -8.05 3.52
CA GLU A 392 -31.97 -8.95 4.28
C GLU A 392 -31.95 -8.54 5.76
N PRO A 393 -31.78 -9.48 6.71
CA PRO A 393 -31.59 -9.14 8.12
C PRO A 393 -30.35 -8.24 8.31
N LEU A 394 -30.50 -7.19 9.13
CA LEU A 394 -29.42 -6.23 9.39
C LEU A 394 -28.19 -6.94 10.00
N PRO A 395 -26.95 -6.52 9.63
CA PRO A 395 -25.74 -7.05 10.24
C PRO A 395 -25.74 -6.87 11.77
N ALA A 396 -25.34 -7.91 12.50
CA ALA A 396 -25.45 -8.03 13.97
C ALA A 396 -24.86 -6.88 14.82
N ILE A 397 -24.03 -6.00 14.25
CA ILE A 397 -23.46 -4.84 14.96
C ILE A 397 -24.47 -3.70 15.16
N GLU A 398 -25.45 -3.53 14.27
CA GLU A 398 -26.55 -2.57 14.50
C GLU A 398 -27.55 -3.07 15.56
N MET A 399 -27.45 -4.36 15.94
CA MET A 399 -28.21 -4.98 17.03
C MET A 399 -27.39 -5.19 18.32
N ARG A 400 -26.09 -4.82 18.34
CA ARG A 400 -25.28 -4.93 19.54
C ARG A 400 -25.62 -3.77 20.48
N SER A 401 -26.36 -4.08 21.54
CA SER A 401 -26.35 -3.28 22.76
C SER A 401 -24.91 -3.08 23.24
N GLU A 402 -24.67 -1.95 23.92
CA GLU A 402 -23.37 -1.56 24.46
C GLU A 402 -22.61 -2.77 25.00
N PRO A 403 -21.32 -2.97 24.63
CA PRO A 403 -20.54 -4.01 25.26
C PRO A 403 -20.52 -3.73 26.76
N LYS A 404 -21.06 -4.68 27.55
CA LYS A 404 -21.03 -4.60 29.01
C LYS A 404 -19.57 -4.37 29.43
N PRO A 405 -19.31 -3.41 30.33
CA PRO A 405 -17.97 -3.21 30.86
C PRO A 405 -17.48 -4.53 31.48
N LEU A 406 -16.33 -5.01 31.02
CA LEU A 406 -15.54 -6.04 31.70
C LEU A 406 -14.60 -5.36 32.70
#